data_AF-A0A1B1N497-F1
#
_entry.id   AF-A0A1B1N497-F1
#
_cell.length_a   1.000
_cell.length_b   1.000
_cell.length_c   1.000
_cell.angle_alpha   90.00
_cell.angle_beta   90.00
_cell.angle_gamma   90.00
#
_symmetry.space_group_name_H-M   'P 1'
#
loop_
_entity.id
_entity.type
_entity.pdbx_description
1 polymer ?
#
loop_
_entity_poly.entity_id
_entity_poly.type
_entity_poly.pdbx_seq_one_letter_code
_entity_poly.pdbx_strand_id
1 'polypeptide(L)'
;MIHSIPFLLNHVISEKKIYLGDAAFFQRTLIHVSFKYEELIQLHGSLRGWKDISDVSKNRLFGMLQDYAGYFDRLSNQSTIENKHSRKHAILSEPEIQIMQTVSEEIGELNVIKSNTQSNSLQENWIKMMKANEDYVNSNKVIQKHQIISKYIVHTNTEKQ
;
A
#
# COMPACT_ATOMS: atom_id res chain seq x y z
N MET A 1 8.64 8.21 4.94
CA MET A 1 7.45 8.55 4.14
C MET A 1 6.39 7.46 4.23
N ILE A 2 6.66 6.20 3.89
CA ILE A 2 5.69 5.11 4.14
C ILE A 2 5.44 4.81 5.64
N HIS A 3 6.41 5.12 6.51
CA HIS A 3 6.34 4.84 7.95
C HIS A 3 5.26 5.66 8.69
N SER A 4 4.84 6.79 8.12
CA SER A 4 3.77 7.62 8.69
C SER A 4 2.38 7.18 8.25
N ILE A 5 2.26 6.30 7.23
CA ILE A 5 0.96 5.86 6.73
C ILE A 5 0.12 5.19 7.83
N PRO A 6 0.62 4.21 8.62
CA PRO A 6 -0.21 3.56 9.64
C PRO A 6 -0.73 4.55 10.69
N PHE A 7 0.13 5.46 11.15
CA PHE A 7 -0.25 6.49 12.11
C PHE A 7 -1.36 7.40 11.57
N LEU A 8 -1.21 7.89 10.34
CA LEU A 8 -2.19 8.78 9.73
C LEU A 8 -3.50 8.05 9.41
N LEU A 9 -3.45 6.79 8.96
CA LEU A 9 -4.64 5.98 8.72
C LEU A 9 -5.39 5.68 10.02
N ASN A 10 -4.70 5.44 11.12
CA ASN A 10 -5.36 5.22 12.41
C ASN A 10 -6.17 6.44 12.86
N HIS A 11 -5.70 7.66 12.56
CA HIS A 11 -6.46 8.87 12.79
C HIS A 11 -7.74 8.90 11.94
N VAL A 12 -7.61 8.67 10.63
CA VAL A 12 -8.74 8.59 9.67
C VAL A 12 -9.77 7.54 10.10
N ILE A 13 -9.33 6.36 10.52
CA ILE A 13 -10.16 5.26 11.00
C ILE A 13 -10.92 5.68 12.26
N SER A 14 -10.24 6.32 13.22
CA SER A 14 -10.86 6.77 14.47
C SER A 14 -11.92 7.85 14.25
N GLU A 15 -11.68 8.75 13.28
CA GLU A 15 -12.61 9.82 12.95
C GLU A 15 -13.71 9.37 11.96
N LYS A 16 -13.59 8.17 11.38
CA LYS A 16 -14.47 7.63 10.33
C LYS A 16 -14.65 8.58 9.13
N LYS A 17 -13.63 9.39 8.84
CA LYS A 17 -13.63 10.35 7.73
C LYS A 17 -12.21 10.52 7.19
N ILE A 18 -12.09 10.75 5.89
CA ILE A 18 -10.82 11.04 5.23
C ILE A 18 -10.89 12.38 4.49
N TYR A 19 -9.92 13.26 4.70
CA TYR A 19 -9.79 14.47 3.89
C TYR A 19 -9.22 14.11 2.51
N LEU A 20 -9.74 14.74 1.45
CA LEU A 20 -9.31 14.42 0.08
C LEU A 20 -7.80 14.68 -0.13
N GLY A 21 -7.24 15.66 0.59
CA GLY A 21 -5.80 15.92 0.61
C GLY A 21 -4.98 14.76 1.19
N ASP A 22 -5.50 14.10 2.23
CA ASP A 22 -4.85 12.94 2.85
C ASP A 22 -4.95 11.72 1.94
N ALA A 23 -6.12 11.48 1.32
CA ALA A 23 -6.30 10.44 0.31
C ALA A 23 -5.29 10.60 -0.85
N ALA A 24 -5.18 11.81 -1.41
CA ALA A 24 -4.21 12.10 -2.47
C ALA A 24 -2.76 11.95 -2.01
N PHE A 25 -2.47 12.25 -0.74
CA PHE A 25 -1.15 11.99 -0.15
C PHE A 25 -0.84 10.50 -0.05
N PHE A 26 -1.78 9.68 0.43
CA PHE A 26 -1.61 8.23 0.52
C PHE A 26 -1.40 7.61 -0.87
N GLN A 27 -2.24 7.97 -1.84
CA GLN A 27 -2.11 7.55 -3.22
C GLN A 27 -0.70 7.84 -3.77
N ARG A 28 -0.26 9.10 -3.73
CA ARG A 28 1.06 9.49 -4.26
C ARG A 28 2.20 8.77 -3.54
N THR A 29 2.08 8.60 -2.23
CA THR A 29 3.12 7.92 -1.44
C THR A 29 3.22 6.45 -1.83
N LEU A 30 2.09 5.75 -1.99
CA LEU A 30 2.05 4.35 -2.36
C LEU A 30 2.57 4.12 -3.79
N ILE A 31 2.17 4.96 -4.74
CA ILE A 31 2.69 4.96 -6.12
C ILE A 31 4.21 5.16 -6.14
N HIS A 32 4.70 6.15 -5.40
CA HIS A 32 6.13 6.43 -5.34
C HIS A 32 6.93 5.26 -4.77
N VAL A 33 6.41 4.63 -3.72
CA VAL A 33 7.07 3.48 -3.09
C VAL A 33 7.04 2.26 -4.02
N SER A 34 5.94 2.00 -4.71
CA SER A 34 5.86 0.86 -5.63
C SER A 34 6.84 1.02 -6.79
N PHE A 35 6.94 2.20 -7.41
CA PHE A 35 7.90 2.41 -8.49
C PHE A 35 9.34 2.29 -8.02
N LYS A 36 9.67 2.85 -6.85
CA LYS A 36 10.99 2.65 -6.26
C LYS A 36 11.32 1.18 -6.00
N TYR A 37 10.33 0.40 -5.56
CA TYR A 37 10.52 -1.03 -5.33
C TYR A 37 10.79 -1.76 -6.66
N GLU A 38 10.02 -1.47 -7.70
CA GLU A 38 10.22 -2.03 -9.03
C GLU A 38 11.58 -1.64 -9.64
N GLU A 39 11.99 -0.37 -9.56
CA GLU A 39 13.30 0.10 -10.01
C GLU A 39 14.45 -0.67 -9.34
N LEU A 40 14.35 -0.92 -8.03
CA LEU A 40 15.36 -1.67 -7.28
C LEU A 40 15.45 -3.13 -7.74
N ILE A 41 14.31 -3.79 -8.01
CA ILE A 41 14.27 -5.14 -8.56
C ILE A 41 14.95 -5.18 -9.93
N GLN A 42 14.57 -4.26 -10.82
CA GLN A 42 15.12 -4.19 -12.18
C GLN A 42 16.64 -3.95 -12.15
N LEU A 43 17.10 -2.97 -11.36
CA LEU A 43 18.52 -2.65 -11.22
C LEU A 43 19.32 -3.87 -10.73
N HIS A 44 18.79 -4.61 -9.75
CA HIS A 44 19.47 -5.80 -9.26
C HIS A 44 19.53 -6.91 -10.31
N GLY A 45 18.41 -7.20 -10.97
CA GLY A 45 18.36 -8.19 -12.05
C GLY A 45 19.37 -7.87 -13.16
N SER A 46 19.50 -6.60 -13.54
CA SER A 46 20.48 -6.13 -14.53
C SER A 46 21.93 -6.25 -14.08
N LEU A 47 22.25 -5.97 -12.82
CA LEU A 47 23.63 -5.93 -12.32
C LEU A 47 24.19 -7.28 -11.86
N ARG A 48 23.33 -8.19 -11.38
CA ARG A 48 23.75 -9.44 -10.73
C ARG A 48 23.14 -10.70 -11.35
N GLY A 49 22.25 -10.53 -12.32
CA GLY A 49 21.45 -11.62 -12.88
C GLY A 49 20.32 -12.04 -11.93
N TRP A 50 19.32 -12.71 -12.49
CA TRP A 50 18.06 -13.05 -11.79
C TRP A 50 18.17 -14.24 -10.82
N LYS A 51 19.36 -14.80 -10.61
CA LYS A 51 19.56 -16.04 -9.83
C LYS A 51 19.24 -15.88 -8.34
N ASP A 52 19.54 -14.72 -7.76
CA ASP A 52 19.39 -14.48 -6.31
C ASP A 52 18.00 -13.94 -5.90
N ILE A 53 17.18 -13.55 -6.89
CA ILE A 53 15.87 -12.91 -6.72
C ILE A 53 14.78 -13.53 -7.62
N SER A 54 14.97 -14.76 -8.10
CA SER A 54 13.99 -15.42 -8.99
C SER A 54 12.58 -15.50 -8.38
N ASP A 55 12.47 -15.62 -7.06
CA ASP A 55 11.19 -15.66 -6.34
C ASP A 55 10.55 -14.26 -6.20
N VAL A 56 11.35 -13.19 -6.25
CA VAL A 56 10.92 -11.78 -6.20
C VAL A 56 10.38 -11.31 -7.56
N SER A 57 10.61 -12.08 -8.64
CA SER A 57 10.15 -11.75 -9.99
C SER A 57 8.62 -11.69 -10.16
N LYS A 58 7.86 -12.25 -9.21
CA LYS A 58 6.39 -12.13 -9.18
C LYS A 58 5.91 -10.72 -8.83
N ASN A 59 6.79 -9.91 -8.23
CA ASN A 59 6.61 -8.50 -7.89
C ASN A 59 5.22 -8.21 -7.29
N ARG A 60 4.77 -9.07 -6.37
CA ARG A 60 3.40 -9.00 -5.85
C ARG A 60 3.23 -7.75 -4.99
N LEU A 61 4.28 -7.35 -4.28
CA LEU A 61 4.27 -6.14 -3.46
C LEU A 61 4.00 -4.89 -4.32
N PHE A 62 4.59 -4.80 -5.52
CA PHE A 62 4.29 -3.71 -6.45
C PHE A 62 2.80 -3.64 -6.78
N GLY A 63 2.22 -4.76 -7.23
CA GLY A 63 0.80 -4.82 -7.59
C GLY A 63 -0.12 -4.48 -6.41
N MET A 64 0.21 -4.99 -5.21
CA MET A 64 -0.53 -4.70 -3.98
C MET A 64 -0.50 -3.21 -3.61
N LEU A 65 0.66 -2.57 -3.70
CA LEU A 65 0.79 -1.13 -3.45
C LEU A 65 0.06 -0.28 -4.50
N GLN A 66 0.02 -0.74 -5.75
CA GLN A 66 -0.75 -0.11 -6.82
C GLN A 66 -2.26 -0.20 -6.57
N ASP A 67 -2.76 -1.37 -6.14
CA ASP A 67 -4.16 -1.55 -5.76
C ASP A 67 -4.53 -0.64 -4.59
N TYR A 68 -3.65 -0.51 -3.58
CA TYR A 68 -3.88 0.40 -2.45
C TYR A 68 -3.90 1.86 -2.88
N ALA A 69 -3.00 2.25 -3.78
CA ALA A 69 -3.03 3.59 -4.37
C ALA A 69 -4.34 3.84 -5.15
N GLY A 70 -4.80 2.86 -5.93
CA GLY A 70 -6.05 2.91 -6.67
C GLY A 70 -7.28 3.05 -5.78
N TYR A 71 -7.27 2.44 -4.59
CA TYR A 71 -8.30 2.65 -3.58
C TYR A 71 -8.36 4.12 -3.12
N PHE A 72 -7.23 4.72 -2.76
CA PHE A 72 -7.20 6.13 -2.32
C PHE A 72 -7.49 7.13 -3.44
N ASP A 73 -7.09 6.84 -4.68
CA ASP A 73 -7.47 7.63 -5.85
C ASP A 73 -9.00 7.70 -5.98
N ARG A 74 -9.69 6.57 -5.80
CA ARG A 74 -11.16 6.52 -5.86
C ARG A 74 -11.83 7.31 -4.75
N LEU A 75 -11.34 7.18 -3.52
CA LEU A 75 -11.84 7.98 -2.39
C LEU A 75 -11.69 9.47 -2.66
N SER A 76 -10.58 9.88 -3.30
CA SER A 76 -10.36 11.27 -3.68
C SER A 76 -11.36 11.77 -4.75
N ASN A 77 -11.93 10.84 -5.52
CA ASN A 77 -12.84 11.07 -6.65
C ASN A 77 -14.32 10.73 -6.34
N GLN A 78 -14.67 10.26 -5.14
CA GLN A 78 -16.06 9.98 -4.75
C GLN A 78 -16.82 11.26 -4.38
N SER A 79 -18.10 11.28 -4.76
CA SER A 79 -18.97 12.47 -4.86
C SER A 79 -19.72 12.86 -3.59
N THR A 80 -19.59 12.12 -2.48
CA THR A 80 -20.12 12.52 -1.16
C THR A 80 -19.17 13.49 -0.46
N ILE A 81 -19.04 14.68 -1.07
CA ILE A 81 -18.22 15.78 -0.55
C ILE A 81 -19.09 16.58 0.43
N GLU A 82 -18.95 16.30 1.73
CA GLU A 82 -19.48 17.22 2.73
C GLU A 82 -18.61 18.47 2.80
N ASN A 83 -19.15 19.58 2.33
CA ASN A 83 -18.47 20.86 2.27
C ASN A 83 -18.61 21.58 3.62
N LYS A 84 -18.06 21.01 4.70
CA LYS A 84 -17.96 21.71 5.99
C LYS A 84 -16.57 22.33 6.15
N HIS A 85 -16.54 23.66 6.25
CA HIS A 85 -15.40 24.46 6.69
C HIS A 85 -14.10 24.33 5.85
N SER A 86 -14.19 24.50 4.53
CA SER A 86 -13.06 24.70 3.61
C SER A 86 -12.12 23.51 3.34
N ARG A 87 -12.35 22.32 3.93
CA ARG A 87 -11.65 21.08 3.54
C ARG A 87 -12.63 19.98 3.19
N LYS A 88 -12.62 19.59 1.91
CA LYS A 88 -13.41 18.46 1.40
C LYS A 88 -12.97 17.17 2.08
N HIS A 89 -13.94 16.41 2.57
CA HIS A 89 -13.73 15.09 3.17
C HIS A 89 -14.86 14.15 2.77
N ALA A 90 -14.58 12.86 2.85
CA ALA A 90 -15.55 11.78 2.69
C ALA A 90 -15.79 11.12 4.05
N ILE A 91 -17.05 10.82 4.35
CA ILE A 91 -17.43 9.96 5.47
C ILE A 91 -17.26 8.51 5.03
N LEU A 92 -16.63 7.70 5.88
CA LEU A 92 -16.28 6.33 5.56
C LEU A 92 -17.38 5.38 6.02
N SER A 93 -17.78 4.49 5.12
CA SER A 93 -18.59 3.32 5.44
C SER A 93 -17.77 2.28 6.21
N GLU A 94 -18.43 1.35 6.90
CA GLU A 94 -17.76 0.28 7.63
C GLU A 94 -16.83 -0.59 6.74
N PRO A 95 -17.20 -0.94 5.48
CA PRO A 95 -16.28 -1.61 4.57
C PRO A 95 -15.02 -0.79 4.25
N GLU A 96 -15.16 0.53 4.07
CA GLU A 96 -14.02 1.41 3.81
C GLU A 96 -13.10 1.51 5.03
N ILE A 97 -13.67 1.55 6.24
CA ILE A 97 -12.91 1.51 7.48
C ILE A 97 -12.10 0.20 7.58
N GLN A 98 -12.71 -0.95 7.26
CA GLN A 98 -12.03 -2.25 7.27
C GLN A 98 -10.89 -2.31 6.25
N ILE A 99 -11.08 -1.72 5.06
CA ILE A 99 -10.03 -1.61 4.05
C ILE A 99 -8.87 -0.77 4.59
N MET A 100 -9.16 0.39 5.20
CA MET A 100 -8.11 1.24 5.77
C MET A 100 -7.35 0.58 6.91
N GLN A 101 -8.04 -0.17 7.78
CA GLN A 101 -7.41 -0.99 8.82
C GLN A 101 -6.46 -2.01 8.20
N THR A 102 -6.91 -2.71 7.16
CA THR A 102 -6.10 -3.69 6.43
C THR A 102 -4.85 -3.05 5.84
N VAL A 103 -4.99 -1.92 5.14
CA VAL A 103 -3.84 -1.19 4.58
C VAL A 103 -2.90 -0.70 5.69
N SER A 104 -3.43 -0.15 6.79
CA SER A 104 -2.65 0.32 7.92
C SER A 104 -1.81 -0.80 8.55
N GLU A 105 -2.43 -1.95 8.81
CA GLU A 105 -1.77 -3.14 9.37
C GLU A 105 -0.65 -3.65 8.46
N GLU A 106 -0.93 -3.83 7.17
CA GLU A 106 0.04 -4.41 6.25
C GLU A 106 1.22 -3.50 5.98
N ILE A 107 0.98 -2.19 5.85
CA ILE A 107 2.06 -1.21 5.75
C ILE A 107 2.85 -1.15 7.07
N GLY A 108 2.18 -1.33 8.21
CA GLY A 108 2.80 -1.50 9.52
C GLY A 108 3.80 -2.66 9.55
N GLU A 109 3.39 -3.84 9.11
CA GLU A 109 4.25 -5.03 9.04
C GLU A 109 5.43 -4.84 8.09
N LEU A 110 5.22 -4.21 6.92
CA LEU A 110 6.32 -3.87 6.00
C LEU A 110 7.36 -2.93 6.66
N ASN A 111 6.93 -2.00 7.52
CA ASN A 111 7.84 -1.15 8.29
C ASN A 111 8.62 -1.95 9.35
N VAL A 112 7.99 -2.94 9.97
CA VAL A 112 8.67 -3.86 10.91
C VAL A 112 9.70 -4.70 10.17
N ILE A 113 9.37 -5.29 9.03
CA ILE A 113 10.30 -6.06 8.19
C ILE A 113 11.52 -5.21 7.82
N LYS A 114 11.30 -3.98 7.37
CA LYS A 114 12.39 -3.04 7.07
C LYS A 114 13.30 -2.81 8.28
N SER A 115 12.73 -2.67 9.47
CA SER A 115 13.50 -2.42 10.70
C SER A 115 14.31 -3.65 11.10
N ASN A 116 13.73 -4.85 10.97
CA ASN A 116 14.36 -6.12 11.34
C ASN A 116 15.43 -6.61 10.35
N THR A 117 15.44 -6.07 9.13
CA THR A 117 16.39 -6.44 8.06
C THR A 117 17.61 -5.51 8.00
N GLN A 118 17.76 -4.59 8.97
CA GLN A 118 18.93 -3.72 9.05
C GLN A 118 20.17 -4.47 9.56
N SER A 119 21.28 -4.28 8.86
CA SER A 119 22.63 -4.77 9.16
C SER A 119 23.68 -3.74 8.74
N ASN A 120 24.96 -4.01 8.99
CA ASN A 120 26.07 -3.11 8.66
C ASN A 120 26.30 -2.93 7.15
N SER A 121 25.78 -3.84 6.31
CA SER A 121 25.92 -3.77 4.85
C SER A 121 24.62 -3.29 4.21
N LEU A 122 24.63 -2.08 3.63
CA LEU A 122 23.48 -1.53 2.89
C LEU A 122 23.01 -2.48 1.78
N GLN A 123 23.94 -3.19 1.13
CA GLN A 123 23.62 -4.14 0.07
C GLN A 123 22.87 -5.37 0.61
N GLU A 124 23.35 -5.94 1.71
CA GLU A 124 22.68 -7.11 2.30
C GLU A 124 21.32 -6.75 2.88
N ASN A 125 21.18 -5.54 3.42
CA ASN A 125 19.92 -5.05 4.00
C ASN A 125 18.80 -5.06 2.99
N TRP A 126 19.04 -4.52 1.79
CA TRP A 126 17.97 -4.39 0.81
C TRP A 126 17.57 -5.75 0.24
N ILE A 127 18.50 -6.68 -0.02
CA ILE A 127 18.17 -8.03 -0.52
C ILE A 127 17.32 -8.78 0.51
N LYS A 128 17.78 -8.78 1.77
CA LYS A 128 17.06 -9.43 2.88
C LYS A 128 15.67 -8.82 3.04
N MET A 129 15.57 -7.49 2.96
CA MET A 129 14.30 -6.77 3.00
C MET A 129 13.36 -7.16 1.86
N MET A 130 13.84 -7.21 0.61
CA MET A 130 12.99 -7.56 -0.54
C MET A 130 12.47 -8.99 -0.45
N LYS A 131 13.32 -9.95 -0.09
CA LYS A 131 12.89 -11.34 0.12
C LYS A 131 11.83 -11.44 1.21
N ALA A 132 12.08 -10.83 2.37
CA ALA A 132 11.13 -10.83 3.48
C ALA A 132 9.80 -10.14 3.13
N ASN A 133 9.85 -9.04 2.35
CA ASN A 133 8.64 -8.37 1.87
C ASN A 133 7.85 -9.27 0.92
N GLU A 134 8.50 -9.94 -0.04
CA GLU A 134 7.84 -10.87 -0.96
C GLU A 134 7.26 -12.07 -0.21
N ASP A 135 8.00 -12.68 0.70
CA ASP A 135 7.50 -13.79 1.52
C ASP A 135 6.26 -13.37 2.31
N TYR A 136 6.26 -12.16 2.87
CA TYR A 136 5.13 -11.59 3.58
C TYR A 136 3.90 -11.40 2.68
N VAL A 137 4.04 -10.71 1.54
CA VAL A 137 2.89 -10.43 0.66
C VAL A 137 2.37 -11.65 -0.07
N ASN A 138 3.20 -12.69 -0.22
CA ASN A 138 2.81 -13.99 -0.74
C ASN A 138 2.24 -14.94 0.33
N SER A 139 2.19 -14.53 1.60
CA SER A 139 1.52 -15.31 2.64
C SER A 139 0.00 -15.39 2.39
N ASN A 140 -0.60 -16.55 2.68
CA ASN A 140 -2.04 -16.77 2.47
C ASN A 140 -2.91 -15.70 3.16
N LYS A 141 -2.50 -15.24 4.35
CA LYS A 141 -3.20 -14.20 5.11
C LYS A 141 -3.25 -12.88 4.35
N VAL A 142 -2.11 -12.42 3.83
CA VAL A 142 -2.04 -11.16 3.07
C VAL A 142 -2.73 -11.30 1.72
N ILE A 143 -2.61 -12.46 1.06
CA ILE A 143 -3.34 -12.72 -0.19
C ILE A 143 -4.86 -12.58 -0.01
N GLN A 144 -5.42 -13.15 1.05
CA GLN A 144 -6.86 -13.08 1.34
C GLN A 144 -7.30 -11.65 1.66
N LYS A 145 -6.53 -10.93 2.48
CA LYS A 145 -6.79 -9.52 2.81
C LYS A 145 -6.76 -8.63 1.57
N HIS A 146 -5.74 -8.78 0.74
CA HIS A 146 -5.61 -8.04 -0.51
C HIS A 146 -6.79 -8.29 -1.46
N GLN A 147 -7.25 -9.55 -1.59
CA GLN A 147 -8.41 -9.89 -2.43
C GLN A 147 -9.70 -9.17 -2.03
N ILE A 148 -9.90 -8.86 -0.75
CA ILE A 148 -11.07 -8.09 -0.29
C ILE A 148 -11.02 -6.68 -0.89
N ILE A 149 -9.84 -6.06 -0.88
CA ILE A 149 -9.60 -4.71 -1.40
C ILE A 149 -9.77 -4.70 -2.92
N SER A 150 -9.13 -5.63 -3.65
CA SER A 150 -9.25 -5.70 -5.11
C SER A 150 -10.71 -5.95 -5.55
N LYS A 151 -11.47 -6.77 -4.81
CA LYS A 151 -12.91 -6.97 -5.08
C LYS A 151 -13.73 -5.70 -4.87
N TYR A 152 -13.46 -4.94 -3.81
CA TYR A 152 -14.12 -3.67 -3.54
C TYR A 152 -13.85 -2.65 -4.66
N ILE A 153 -12.59 -2.57 -5.11
CA ILE A 153 -12.15 -1.77 -6.26
C ILE A 153 -12.90 -2.21 -7.53
N VAL A 154 -12.97 -3.50 -7.85
CA VAL A 154 -13.68 -3.96 -9.07
C VAL A 154 -15.18 -3.68 -9.00
N HIS A 155 -15.83 -4.01 -7.88
CA HIS A 155 -17.29 -3.87 -7.74
C HIS A 155 -17.76 -2.42 -7.90
N THR A 156 -17.07 -1.48 -7.26
CA THR A 156 -17.39 -0.05 -7.34
C THR A 156 -17.11 0.58 -8.72
N ASN A 157 -16.34 -0.08 -9.60
CA ASN A 157 -16.17 0.35 -10.99
C ASN A 157 -17.35 -0.04 -11.87
N THR A 158 -17.90 -1.23 -11.66
CA THR A 158 -18.99 -1.76 -12.48
C THR A 158 -20.31 -1.03 -12.22
N GLU A 159 -20.49 -0.45 -11.02
CA GLU A 159 -21.67 0.35 -10.67
C GLU A 159 -21.65 1.78 -11.26
N LYS A 160 -20.54 2.21 -11.87
CA LYS A 160 -20.39 3.54 -12.49
C LYS A 160 -20.46 3.52 -14.03
N GLN A 161 -20.65 2.35 -14.65
CA GLN A 161 -20.87 2.18 -16.09
C GLN A 161 -22.35 1.95 -16.39
#